data_AF-A0A7X6SJZ6-F1
#
_entry.id   AF-A0A7X6SJZ6-F1
#
_cell.length_a   1.000
_cell.length_b   1.000
_cell.length_c   1.000
_cell.angle_alpha   90.00
_cell.angle_beta   90.00
_cell.angle_gamma   90.00
#
_symmetry.space_group_name_H-M   'P 1'
#
loop_
_entity.id
_entity.type
_entity.pdbx_description
1 polymer ?
#
loop_
_entity_poly.entity_id
_entity_poly.type
_entity_poly.pdbx_seq_one_letter_code
_entity_poly.pdbx_strand_id
1 'polypeptide(L)'
;VQAAAQNRLTLGIGLSHQIVIETLLGMSYERPARHMREYLDVLMPLLSDRKVSAHGETISTMAELSFPEGVTAPDVVVAALGPAMLKLAGSRTAGTVTWMTGPKTLESHIVPSITAAASGAGRPAPRVVCCLPVLVADDEAAAREVCGQAFAMYGTLPSYRAMLDREGAAGPADVAIIGSEVQVAEQIRSLGDIGVTEFVAVTFAKPDGVEAQRTAELLRAIAADNVD
;
A
#
# COMPACT_ATOMS: atom_id res chain seq x y z
N VAL A 1 3.37 8.28 -18.24
CA VAL A 1 2.62 7.07 -17.82
C VAL A 1 1.13 7.27 -17.90
N GLN A 2 0.53 8.24 -17.20
CA GLN A 2 -0.92 8.45 -17.18
C GLN A 2 -1.57 8.54 -18.57
N ALA A 3 -0.99 9.31 -19.49
CA ALA A 3 -1.45 9.37 -20.89
C ALA A 3 -1.39 8.02 -21.61
N ALA A 4 -0.27 7.30 -21.47
CA ALA A 4 -0.07 5.98 -22.09
C ALA A 4 -1.01 4.91 -21.49
N ALA A 5 -1.36 5.05 -20.21
CA ALA A 5 -2.32 4.20 -19.53
C ALA A 5 -3.78 4.61 -19.80
N GLN A 6 -4.02 5.62 -20.63
CA GLN A 6 -5.37 6.15 -20.92
C GLN A 6 -6.11 6.55 -19.63
N ASN A 7 -5.43 7.31 -18.77
CA ASN A 7 -5.94 7.78 -17.48
C ASN A 7 -6.21 6.70 -16.41
N ARG A 8 -5.68 5.48 -16.56
CA ARG A 8 -5.89 4.37 -15.61
C ARG A 8 -4.80 4.21 -14.54
N LEU A 9 -3.91 5.19 -14.37
CA LEU A 9 -2.87 5.11 -13.33
C LEU A 9 -3.46 5.46 -11.96
N THR A 10 -3.18 4.61 -10.97
CA THR A 10 -3.11 5.02 -9.56
C THR A 10 -1.64 5.22 -9.20
N LEU A 11 -1.27 6.42 -8.76
CA LEU A 11 0.08 6.78 -8.37
C LEU A 11 0.29 6.47 -6.88
N GLY A 12 0.97 5.35 -6.59
CA GLY A 12 1.43 5.02 -5.24
C GLY A 12 2.75 5.72 -4.91
N ILE A 13 2.80 6.43 -3.78
CA ILE A 13 4.02 7.08 -3.28
C ILE A 13 4.33 6.67 -1.85
N GLY A 14 5.60 6.72 -1.47
CA GLY A 14 6.07 6.40 -0.12
C GLY A 14 7.42 7.03 0.15
N LEU A 15 7.84 6.98 1.42
CA LEU A 15 9.09 7.61 1.87
C LEU A 15 10.31 6.68 1.78
N SER A 16 10.13 5.44 1.32
CA SER A 16 11.13 4.38 1.48
C SER A 16 11.42 4.09 2.96
N HIS A 17 12.60 3.56 3.26
CA HIS A 17 13.04 3.23 4.61
C HIS A 17 14.27 4.04 4.98
N GLN A 18 14.40 4.42 6.26
CA GLN A 18 15.48 5.26 6.76
C GLN A 18 16.86 4.76 6.31
N ILE A 19 17.14 3.45 6.48
CA ILE A 19 18.41 2.85 6.06
C ILE A 19 18.68 3.01 4.56
N VAL A 20 17.65 2.93 3.71
CA VAL A 20 17.80 3.13 2.26
C VAL A 20 18.11 4.60 1.97
N ILE A 21 17.34 5.52 2.55
CA ILE A 21 17.48 6.96 2.29
C ILE A 21 18.83 7.49 2.81
N GLU A 22 19.21 7.16 4.04
CA GLU A 22 20.41 7.69 4.68
C GLU A 22 21.67 6.95 4.24
N THR A 23 21.66 5.62 4.26
CA THR A 23 22.89 4.84 4.00
C THR A 23 23.17 4.64 2.52
N LEU A 24 22.14 4.35 1.71
CA LEU A 24 22.36 4.03 0.29
C LEU A 24 22.31 5.28 -0.60
N LEU A 25 21.43 6.22 -0.28
CA LEU A 25 21.22 7.42 -1.11
C LEU A 25 21.87 8.69 -0.54
N GLY A 26 22.38 8.66 0.70
CA GLY A 26 23.05 9.81 1.32
C GLY A 26 22.15 11.02 1.57
N MET A 27 20.84 10.80 1.67
CA MET A 27 19.83 11.85 1.87
C MET A 27 19.36 11.86 3.34
N SER A 28 18.81 12.99 3.80
CA SER A 28 18.22 13.08 5.14
C SER A 28 16.87 12.37 5.21
N TYR A 29 16.65 11.58 6.27
CA TYR A 29 15.34 11.00 6.61
C TYR A 29 14.66 11.73 7.79
N GLU A 30 15.11 12.94 8.10
CA GLU A 30 14.55 13.70 9.21
C GLU A 30 13.09 14.11 8.94
N ARG A 31 12.27 14.00 9.99
CA ARG A 31 10.88 14.48 10.01
C ARG A 31 10.08 13.98 8.79
N PRO A 32 9.98 12.66 8.58
CA PRO A 32 9.38 12.06 7.37
C PRO A 32 7.96 12.53 7.08
N ALA A 33 7.13 12.74 8.12
CA ALA A 33 5.78 13.27 7.94
C ALA A 33 5.75 14.75 7.48
N ARG A 34 6.74 15.57 7.84
CA ARG A 34 6.89 16.92 7.27
C ARG A 34 7.27 16.81 5.80
N HIS A 35 8.27 15.98 5.49
CA HIS A 35 8.71 15.79 4.12
C HIS A 35 7.56 15.33 3.21
N MET A 36 6.77 14.33 3.60
CA MET A 36 5.59 13.91 2.84
C MET A 36 4.55 15.03 2.69
N ARG A 37 4.33 15.84 3.74
CA ARG A 37 3.40 16.97 3.65
C ARG A 37 3.85 17.98 2.59
N GLU A 38 5.12 18.39 2.64
CA GLU A 38 5.68 19.35 1.69
C GLU A 38 5.77 18.75 0.27
N TYR A 39 6.03 17.44 0.17
CA TYR A 39 5.98 16.71 -1.09
C TYR A 39 4.57 16.76 -1.69
N LEU A 40 3.53 16.56 -0.89
CA LEU A 40 2.14 16.68 -1.33
C LEU A 40 1.72 18.13 -1.62
N ASP A 41 2.33 19.12 -0.95
CA ASP A 41 2.13 20.56 -1.27
C ASP A 41 2.63 20.89 -2.68
N VAL A 42 3.64 20.15 -3.17
CA VAL A 42 4.15 20.25 -4.54
C VAL A 42 3.36 19.37 -5.51
N LEU A 43 3.23 18.06 -5.21
CA LEU A 43 2.72 17.07 -6.15
C LEU A 43 1.24 17.30 -6.48
N MET A 44 0.39 17.55 -5.49
CA MET A 44 -1.05 17.59 -5.72
C MET A 44 -1.45 18.73 -6.67
N PRO A 45 -0.99 20.00 -6.48
CA PRO A 45 -1.27 21.07 -7.43
C PRO A 45 -0.61 20.86 -8.80
N LEU A 46 0.60 20.28 -8.85
CA LEU A 46 1.22 19.95 -10.13
C LEU A 46 0.42 18.93 -10.95
N LEU A 47 -0.28 17.99 -10.29
CA LEU A 47 -1.14 17.03 -10.98
C LEU A 47 -2.48 17.64 -11.37
N SER A 48 -3.14 18.41 -10.49
CA SER A 48 -4.48 18.96 -10.74
C SER A 48 -4.46 20.24 -11.55
N ASP A 49 -3.65 21.20 -11.14
CA ASP A 49 -3.66 22.59 -11.63
C ASP A 49 -2.53 22.82 -12.63
N ARG A 50 -1.65 21.81 -12.79
CA ARG A 50 -0.48 21.83 -13.68
C ARG A 50 0.56 22.87 -13.29
N LYS A 51 0.41 23.50 -12.13
CA LYS A 51 1.26 24.58 -11.68
C LYS A 51 1.37 24.55 -10.17
N VAL A 52 2.53 24.90 -9.66
CA VAL A 52 2.75 25.05 -8.22
C VAL A 52 3.76 26.14 -7.92
N SER A 53 3.59 26.76 -6.76
CA SER A 53 4.57 27.61 -6.10
C SER A 53 4.54 27.29 -4.61
N ALA A 54 5.35 26.34 -4.19
CA ALA A 54 5.42 25.86 -2.82
C ALA A 54 6.78 26.18 -2.19
N HIS A 55 6.73 26.62 -0.93
CA HIS A 55 7.90 26.93 -0.13
C HIS A 55 7.83 26.16 1.19
N GLY A 56 8.72 25.18 1.33
CA GLY A 56 8.83 24.31 2.49
C GLY A 56 10.27 24.20 2.98
N GLU A 57 10.44 23.57 4.13
CA GLU A 57 11.74 23.44 4.79
C GLU A 57 12.61 22.34 4.16
N THR A 58 11.96 21.26 3.71
CA THR A 58 12.59 20.10 3.06
C THR A 58 12.38 20.10 1.55
N ILE A 59 11.28 20.69 1.06
CA ILE A 59 10.99 20.82 -0.38
C ILE A 59 10.47 22.23 -0.67
N SER A 60 11.07 22.89 -1.65
CA SER A 60 10.57 24.12 -2.25
C SER A 60 10.62 23.99 -3.77
N THR A 61 9.54 24.38 -4.46
CA THR A 61 9.45 24.24 -5.92
C THR A 61 8.49 25.27 -6.49
N MET A 62 8.90 25.89 -7.60
CA MET A 62 8.01 26.62 -8.50
C MET A 62 8.12 25.95 -9.87
N ALA A 63 7.00 25.40 -10.35
CA ALA A 63 6.99 24.64 -11.59
C ALA A 63 5.63 24.71 -12.28
N GLU A 64 5.65 24.52 -13.60
CA GLU A 64 4.48 24.41 -14.46
C GLU A 64 4.70 23.26 -15.44
N LEU A 65 3.68 22.43 -15.63
CA LEU A 65 3.72 21.24 -16.48
C LEU A 65 2.68 21.37 -17.59
N SER A 66 3.00 20.83 -18.76
CA SER A 66 2.05 20.72 -19.87
C SER A 66 1.78 19.26 -20.16
N PHE A 67 0.51 18.86 -20.10
CA PHE A 67 0.07 17.52 -20.49
C PHE A 67 -0.72 17.58 -21.80
N PRO A 68 -0.69 16.51 -22.62
CA PRO A 68 -1.59 16.36 -23.75
C PRO A 68 -3.05 16.56 -23.36
N GLU A 69 -3.88 16.95 -24.33
CA GLU A 69 -5.32 17.08 -24.13
C GLU A 69 -5.95 15.74 -23.69
N GLY A 70 -6.96 15.82 -22.82
CA GLY A 70 -7.66 14.64 -22.28
C GLY A 70 -6.92 13.90 -21.16
N VAL A 71 -5.69 14.30 -20.79
CA VAL A 71 -4.97 13.71 -19.65
C VAL A 71 -5.46 14.34 -18.34
N THR A 72 -5.95 13.50 -17.44
CA THR A 72 -6.42 13.89 -16.10
C THR A 72 -5.39 13.56 -15.02
N ALA A 73 -5.48 14.22 -13.87
CA ALA A 73 -4.69 13.86 -12.70
C ALA A 73 -4.97 12.39 -12.30
N PRO A 74 -3.93 11.58 -12.03
CA PRO A 74 -4.14 10.25 -11.47
C PRO A 74 -4.56 10.34 -10.01
N ASP A 75 -5.27 9.32 -9.53
CA ASP A 75 -5.44 9.12 -8.10
C ASP A 75 -4.08 8.93 -7.44
N VAL A 76 -3.88 9.54 -6.28
CA VAL A 76 -2.66 9.36 -5.48
C VAL A 76 -2.99 8.54 -4.24
N VAL A 77 -2.22 7.49 -3.96
CA VAL A 77 -2.28 6.76 -2.68
C VAL A 77 -0.93 6.81 -1.99
N VAL A 78 -0.93 6.92 -0.67
CA VAL A 78 0.30 7.08 0.12
C VAL A 78 0.54 5.81 0.94
N ALA A 79 1.75 5.28 0.89
CA ALA A 79 2.20 4.24 1.80
C ALA A 79 2.25 4.82 3.22
N ALA A 80 1.23 4.51 4.03
CA ALA A 80 1.02 5.11 5.33
C ALA A 80 0.63 4.04 6.36
N LEU A 81 1.46 3.92 7.41
CA LEU A 81 1.25 2.97 8.50
C LEU A 81 1.10 3.67 9.85
N GLY A 82 1.77 4.80 10.05
CA GLY A 82 1.72 5.56 11.30
C GLY A 82 0.60 6.61 11.32
N PRO A 83 0.11 7.03 12.52
CA PRO A 83 -1.01 7.98 12.65
C PRO A 83 -0.82 9.29 11.87
N ALA A 84 0.38 9.87 11.89
CA ALA A 84 0.65 11.12 11.18
C ALA A 84 0.57 10.95 9.64
N MET A 85 1.03 9.81 9.12
CA MET A 85 0.97 9.50 7.70
C MET A 85 -0.45 9.15 7.27
N LEU A 86 -1.21 8.40 8.09
CA LEU A 86 -2.61 8.08 7.83
C LEU A 86 -3.47 9.35 7.83
N LYS A 87 -3.18 10.29 8.74
CA LYS A 87 -3.82 11.62 8.74
C LYS A 87 -3.55 12.37 7.43
N LEU A 88 -2.31 12.38 6.95
CA LEU A 88 -1.97 13.01 5.68
C LEU A 88 -2.65 12.32 4.49
N ALA A 89 -2.60 10.99 4.42
CA ALA A 89 -3.22 10.21 3.35
C ALA A 89 -4.74 10.48 3.29
N GLY A 90 -5.46 10.29 4.40
CA GLY A 90 -6.91 10.48 4.44
C GLY A 90 -7.34 11.91 4.12
N SER A 91 -6.61 12.92 4.59
CA SER A 91 -6.99 14.32 4.37
C SER A 91 -6.57 14.88 3.00
N ARG A 92 -5.66 14.23 2.26
CA ARG A 92 -5.04 14.85 1.07
C ARG A 92 -5.06 14.00 -0.19
N THR A 93 -5.18 12.69 -0.08
CA THR A 93 -5.02 11.78 -1.23
C THR A 93 -6.24 10.88 -1.40
N ALA A 94 -6.23 10.00 -2.41
CA ALA A 94 -7.32 9.06 -2.65
C ALA A 94 -7.35 7.95 -1.60
N GLY A 95 -6.25 7.70 -0.88
CA GLY A 95 -6.19 6.64 0.11
C GLY A 95 -4.77 6.24 0.51
N THR A 96 -4.66 5.03 1.06
CA THR A 96 -3.40 4.41 1.47
C THR A 96 -3.16 3.06 0.82
N VAL A 97 -1.89 2.69 0.72
CA VAL A 97 -1.43 1.36 0.36
C VAL A 97 -0.57 0.79 1.50
N THR A 98 -0.87 -0.42 1.94
CA THR A 98 -0.16 -1.08 3.04
C THR A 98 0.54 -2.33 2.55
N TRP A 99 1.71 -2.64 3.10
CA TRP A 99 2.40 -3.91 2.89
C TRP A 99 2.64 -4.58 4.23
N MET A 100 2.40 -5.90 4.31
CA MET A 100 2.59 -6.71 5.52
C MET A 100 1.88 -6.15 6.75
N THR A 101 0.66 -5.67 6.54
CA THR A 101 -0.22 -5.21 7.61
C THR A 101 -1.40 -6.16 7.64
N GLY A 102 -1.49 -6.96 8.70
CA GLY A 102 -2.49 -8.02 8.81
C GLY A 102 -3.91 -7.49 9.08
N PRO A 103 -4.91 -8.38 9.05
CA PRO A 103 -6.32 -8.03 9.21
C PRO A 103 -6.62 -7.27 10.51
N LYS A 104 -6.02 -7.68 11.64
CA LYS A 104 -6.29 -7.05 12.94
C LYS A 104 -5.85 -5.59 12.96
N THR A 105 -4.70 -5.25 12.39
CA THR A 105 -4.17 -3.89 12.31
C THR A 105 -4.88 -3.08 11.26
N LEU A 106 -5.30 -3.70 10.15
CA LEU A 106 -6.15 -3.05 9.16
C LEU A 106 -7.46 -2.56 9.81
N GLU A 107 -8.17 -3.47 10.48
CA GLU A 107 -9.46 -3.21 11.13
C GLU A 107 -9.36 -2.23 12.30
N SER A 108 -8.40 -2.45 13.22
CA SER A 108 -8.33 -1.69 14.47
C SER A 108 -7.55 -0.37 14.38
N HIS A 109 -6.71 -0.20 13.35
CA HIS A 109 -5.78 0.93 13.28
C HIS A 109 -5.80 1.64 11.92
N ILE A 110 -5.60 0.95 10.79
CA ILE A 110 -5.46 1.61 9.48
C ILE A 110 -6.78 2.23 9.02
N VAL A 111 -7.80 1.41 8.82
CA VAL A 111 -9.11 1.78 8.27
C VAL A 111 -9.79 2.88 9.10
N PRO A 112 -9.91 2.77 10.44
CA PRO A 112 -10.54 3.83 11.23
C PRO A 112 -9.73 5.14 11.22
N SER A 113 -8.39 5.07 11.28
CA SER A 113 -7.55 6.27 11.31
C SER A 113 -7.63 7.08 10.01
N ILE A 114 -7.55 6.41 8.86
CA ILE A 114 -7.60 7.10 7.57
C ILE A 114 -9.02 7.61 7.26
N THR A 115 -10.04 6.84 7.63
CA THR A 115 -11.45 7.24 7.45
C THR A 115 -11.79 8.46 8.29
N ALA A 116 -11.36 8.50 9.56
CA ALA A 116 -11.54 9.66 10.42
C ALA A 116 -10.83 10.91 9.87
N ALA A 117 -9.62 10.74 9.31
CA ALA A 117 -8.88 11.83 8.69
C ALA A 117 -9.54 12.37 7.42
N ALA A 118 -10.08 11.49 6.58
CA ALA A 118 -10.83 11.88 5.37
C ALA A 118 -12.13 12.61 5.73
N SER A 119 -12.91 12.06 6.65
CA SER A 119 -14.15 12.66 7.15
C SER A 119 -13.90 14.03 7.78
N GLY A 120 -12.88 14.17 8.64
CA GLY A 120 -12.50 15.45 9.22
C GLY A 120 -12.02 16.50 8.22
N ALA A 121 -11.62 16.09 7.01
CA ALA A 121 -11.27 16.97 5.90
C ALA A 121 -12.43 17.19 4.90
N GLY A 122 -13.63 16.66 5.18
CA GLY A 122 -14.78 16.75 4.27
C GLY A 122 -14.60 15.97 2.97
N ARG A 123 -13.79 14.90 2.98
CA ARG A 123 -13.50 14.08 1.80
C ARG A 123 -14.33 12.79 1.78
N PRO A 124 -14.51 12.18 0.59
CA PRO A 124 -15.07 10.84 0.47
C PRO A 124 -14.29 9.79 1.28
N ALA A 125 -14.92 8.63 1.50
CA ALA A 125 -14.25 7.49 2.10
C ALA A 125 -12.96 7.14 1.32
N PRO A 126 -11.82 6.97 2.01
CA PRO A 126 -10.55 6.73 1.35
C PRO A 126 -10.43 5.29 0.85
N ARG A 127 -9.65 5.10 -0.21
CA ARG A 127 -9.19 3.77 -0.65
C ARG A 127 -8.22 3.18 0.38
N VAL A 128 -8.36 1.89 0.65
CA VAL A 128 -7.44 1.11 1.48
C VAL A 128 -6.96 -0.07 0.64
N VAL A 129 -5.76 0.06 0.10
CA VAL A 129 -5.12 -0.96 -0.72
C VAL A 129 -4.26 -1.85 0.18
N CYS A 130 -4.69 -3.09 0.38
CA CYS A 130 -3.97 -4.08 1.18
C CYS A 130 -3.11 -4.96 0.28
N CYS A 131 -1.80 -4.96 0.52
CA CYS A 131 -0.86 -5.87 -0.12
C CYS A 131 -0.35 -6.90 0.91
N LEU A 132 -0.56 -8.19 0.64
CA LEU A 132 -0.04 -9.29 1.46
C LEU A 132 0.56 -10.40 0.59
N PRO A 133 1.52 -11.18 1.13
CA PRO A 133 1.94 -12.42 0.51
C PRO A 133 0.76 -13.40 0.40
N VAL A 134 0.64 -14.07 -0.75
CA VAL A 134 -0.42 -15.07 -1.01
C VAL A 134 0.17 -16.33 -1.63
N LEU A 135 -0.25 -17.48 -1.13
CA LEU A 135 0.07 -18.77 -1.74
C LEU A 135 -1.01 -19.82 -1.45
N VAL A 136 -1.54 -20.45 -2.49
CA VAL A 136 -2.29 -21.69 -2.38
C VAL A 136 -1.30 -22.84 -2.23
N ALA A 137 -1.34 -23.56 -1.12
CA ALA A 137 -0.44 -24.66 -0.80
C ALA A 137 -1.14 -25.75 0.03
N ASP A 138 -0.77 -27.01 -0.20
CA ASP A 138 -1.25 -28.14 0.61
C ASP A 138 -0.44 -28.29 1.90
N ASP A 139 0.87 -27.96 1.85
CA ASP A 139 1.75 -27.91 3.01
C ASP A 139 1.92 -26.45 3.47
N GLU A 140 0.99 -26.00 4.31
CA GLU A 140 1.03 -24.64 4.86
C GLU A 140 2.31 -24.34 5.66
N ALA A 141 2.88 -25.34 6.34
CA ALA A 141 4.06 -25.15 7.17
C ALA A 141 5.29 -24.86 6.32
N ALA A 142 5.51 -25.67 5.28
CA ALA A 142 6.58 -25.43 4.30
C ALA A 142 6.40 -24.09 3.57
N ALA A 143 5.17 -23.76 3.18
CA ALA A 143 4.85 -22.48 2.54
C ALA A 143 5.15 -21.28 3.45
N ARG A 144 4.80 -21.36 4.74
CA ARG A 144 5.12 -20.31 5.73
C ARG A 144 6.62 -20.17 5.96
N GLU A 145 7.37 -21.27 5.97
CA GLU A 145 8.84 -21.21 6.06
C GLU A 145 9.44 -20.45 4.87
N VAL A 146 9.04 -20.80 3.65
CA VAL A 146 9.49 -20.12 2.43
C VAL A 146 9.10 -18.64 2.44
N CYS A 147 7.88 -18.31 2.85
CA CYS A 147 7.41 -16.94 3.01
C CYS A 147 8.28 -16.17 4.03
N GLY A 148 8.55 -16.79 5.18
CA GLY A 148 9.37 -16.21 6.24
C GLY A 148 10.78 -15.87 5.77
N GLN A 149 11.39 -16.76 4.98
CA GLN A 149 12.71 -16.54 4.38
C GLN A 149 12.68 -15.44 3.31
N ALA A 150 11.74 -15.52 2.36
CA ALA A 150 11.64 -14.59 1.24
C ALA A 150 11.42 -13.15 1.69
N PHE A 151 10.70 -12.96 2.80
CA PHE A 151 10.29 -11.66 3.28
C PHE A 151 10.93 -11.23 4.60
N ALA A 152 11.91 -11.98 5.13
CA ALA A 152 12.52 -11.77 6.44
C ALA A 152 12.91 -10.30 6.74
N MET A 153 13.43 -9.59 5.73
CA MET A 153 13.85 -8.18 5.86
C MET A 153 12.72 -7.26 6.32
N TYR A 154 11.48 -7.50 5.90
CA TYR A 154 10.35 -6.68 6.32
C TYR A 154 10.04 -6.83 7.82
N GLY A 155 10.42 -7.95 8.42
CA GLY A 155 10.36 -8.15 9.87
C GLY A 155 11.38 -7.32 10.66
N THR A 156 12.36 -6.67 10.01
CA THR A 156 13.39 -5.88 10.70
C THR A 156 13.25 -4.38 10.48
N LEU A 157 12.52 -3.98 9.43
CA LEU A 157 12.29 -2.58 9.10
C LEU A 157 11.28 -1.96 10.10
N PRO A 158 11.61 -0.85 10.80
CA PRO A 158 10.82 -0.35 11.93
C PRO A 158 9.33 -0.13 11.63
N SER A 159 9.00 0.37 10.43
CA SER A 159 7.61 0.65 10.04
C SER A 159 6.76 -0.61 9.92
N TYR A 160 7.31 -1.69 9.37
CA TYR A 160 6.60 -2.96 9.20
C TYR A 160 6.62 -3.79 10.47
N ARG A 161 7.77 -3.81 11.19
CA ARG A 161 7.86 -4.41 12.51
C ARG A 161 6.77 -3.89 13.45
N ALA A 162 6.56 -2.57 13.47
CA ALA A 162 5.49 -1.96 14.27
C ALA A 162 4.07 -2.44 13.89
N MET A 163 3.82 -2.81 12.63
CA MET A 163 2.52 -3.38 12.21
C MET A 163 2.42 -4.85 12.64
N LEU A 164 3.47 -5.64 12.41
CA LEU A 164 3.55 -7.03 12.85
C LEU A 164 3.42 -7.15 14.39
N ASP A 165 3.94 -6.20 15.16
CA ASP A 165 3.78 -6.16 16.62
C ASP A 165 2.31 -5.94 17.03
N ARG A 166 1.55 -5.13 16.27
CA ARG A 166 0.11 -4.92 16.51
C ARG A 166 -0.70 -6.18 16.22
N GLU A 167 -0.27 -6.95 15.22
CA GLU A 167 -0.80 -8.29 14.94
C GLU A 167 -0.50 -9.28 16.06
N GLY A 168 0.64 -9.14 16.75
CA GLY A 168 1.20 -10.19 17.58
C GLY A 168 1.97 -11.24 16.76
N ALA A 169 2.35 -10.89 15.53
CA ALA A 169 3.09 -11.74 14.61
C ALA A 169 4.58 -11.76 14.97
N ALA A 170 5.22 -12.92 14.95
CA ALA A 170 6.68 -13.02 15.04
C ALA A 170 7.34 -12.51 13.75
N GLY A 171 6.73 -12.75 12.59
CA GLY A 171 7.27 -12.28 11.31
C GLY A 171 6.25 -12.23 10.17
N PRO A 172 6.72 -11.90 8.95
CA PRO A 172 5.87 -11.76 7.77
C PRO A 172 5.00 -12.97 7.43
N ALA A 173 5.47 -14.19 7.72
CA ALA A 173 4.74 -15.42 7.44
C ALA A 173 3.45 -15.56 8.26
N ASP A 174 3.34 -14.89 9.41
CA ASP A 174 2.18 -14.97 10.29
C ASP A 174 1.00 -14.12 9.78
N VAL A 175 1.27 -13.15 8.90
CA VAL A 175 0.26 -12.30 8.25
C VAL A 175 0.03 -12.64 6.78
N ALA A 176 0.75 -13.64 6.26
CA ALA A 176 0.58 -14.12 4.90
C ALA A 176 -0.71 -14.94 4.76
N ILE A 177 -1.37 -14.79 3.61
CA ILE A 177 -2.56 -15.57 3.24
C ILE A 177 -2.08 -16.86 2.57
N ILE A 178 -2.04 -17.94 3.35
CA ILE A 178 -1.54 -19.25 2.92
C ILE A 178 -2.56 -20.31 3.34
N GLY A 179 -2.85 -21.26 2.46
CA GLY A 179 -3.78 -22.36 2.71
C GLY A 179 -4.27 -23.03 1.44
N SER A 180 -5.30 -23.87 1.57
CA SER A 180 -6.09 -24.35 0.44
C SER A 180 -6.79 -23.22 -0.30
N GLU A 181 -7.30 -23.50 -1.49
CA GLU A 181 -8.05 -22.54 -2.31
C GLU A 181 -9.21 -21.91 -1.56
N VAL A 182 -9.95 -22.73 -0.80
CA VAL A 182 -11.10 -22.27 -0.01
C VAL A 182 -10.64 -21.32 1.10
N GLN A 183 -9.62 -21.71 1.88
CA GLN A 183 -9.10 -20.88 2.97
C GLN A 183 -8.51 -19.55 2.46
N VAL A 184 -7.79 -19.58 1.32
CA VAL A 184 -7.21 -18.37 0.71
C VAL A 184 -8.32 -17.44 0.21
N ALA A 185 -9.35 -17.99 -0.45
CA ALA A 185 -10.48 -17.20 -0.91
C ALA A 185 -11.26 -16.54 0.24
N GLU A 186 -11.53 -17.28 1.31
CA GLU A 186 -12.22 -16.77 2.51
C GLU A 186 -11.41 -15.66 3.17
N GLN A 187 -10.09 -15.86 3.37
CA GLN A 187 -9.22 -14.84 3.94
C GLN A 187 -9.20 -13.56 3.09
N ILE A 188 -9.08 -13.67 1.76
CA ILE A 188 -9.10 -12.51 0.86
C ILE A 188 -10.45 -11.78 0.96
N ARG A 189 -11.58 -12.50 0.93
CA ARG A 189 -12.91 -11.88 1.02
C ARG A 189 -13.14 -11.18 2.35
N SER A 190 -12.67 -11.76 3.46
CA SER A 190 -12.80 -11.18 4.80
C SER A 190 -12.11 -9.82 4.96
N LEU A 191 -11.12 -9.49 4.11
CA LEU A 191 -10.50 -8.18 4.10
C LEU A 191 -11.51 -7.08 3.71
N GLY A 192 -12.45 -7.39 2.81
CA GLY A 192 -13.51 -6.46 2.41
C GLY A 192 -14.43 -6.09 3.58
N ASP A 193 -14.75 -7.07 4.42
CA ASP A 193 -15.64 -6.89 5.59
C ASP A 193 -15.06 -5.91 6.63
N ILE A 194 -13.73 -5.78 6.68
CA ILE A 194 -13.03 -4.85 7.58
C ILE A 194 -12.67 -3.52 6.91
N GLY A 195 -13.16 -3.25 5.70
CA GLY A 195 -13.01 -1.96 5.01
C GLY A 195 -11.78 -1.85 4.11
N VAL A 196 -11.14 -2.96 3.74
CA VAL A 196 -10.18 -2.96 2.62
C VAL A 196 -10.96 -2.80 1.32
N THR A 197 -10.58 -1.79 0.52
CA THR A 197 -11.28 -1.51 -0.75
C THR A 197 -10.65 -2.25 -1.91
N GLU A 198 -9.35 -2.57 -1.83
CA GLU A 198 -8.60 -3.25 -2.87
C GLU A 198 -7.58 -4.20 -2.25
N PHE A 199 -7.49 -5.41 -2.79
CA PHE A 199 -6.47 -6.39 -2.41
C PHE A 199 -5.47 -6.59 -3.55
N VAL A 200 -4.18 -6.52 -3.23
CA VAL A 200 -3.08 -6.79 -4.16
C VAL A 200 -2.31 -8.01 -3.67
N ALA A 201 -2.52 -9.13 -4.34
CA ALA A 201 -1.84 -10.38 -4.03
C ALA A 201 -0.38 -10.33 -4.47
N VAL A 202 0.55 -10.63 -3.55
CA VAL A 202 1.97 -10.80 -3.87
C VAL A 202 2.32 -12.28 -3.77
N THR A 203 2.38 -12.95 -4.91
CA THR A 203 2.72 -14.38 -4.98
C THR A 203 4.21 -14.60 -4.83
N PHE A 204 4.61 -15.66 -4.14
CA PHE A 204 6.03 -16.00 -3.89
C PHE A 204 6.38 -17.46 -4.23
N ALA A 205 5.48 -18.15 -4.94
CA ALA A 205 5.74 -19.48 -5.48
C ALA A 205 6.88 -19.46 -6.51
N LYS A 206 7.45 -20.65 -6.78
CA LYS A 206 8.31 -20.83 -7.96
C LYS A 206 7.46 -20.61 -9.22
N PRO A 207 7.88 -19.75 -10.17
CA PRO A 207 7.03 -19.33 -11.31
C PRO A 207 6.39 -20.46 -12.12
N ASP A 208 7.09 -21.58 -12.30
CA ASP A 208 6.61 -22.75 -13.07
C ASP A 208 6.08 -23.89 -12.17
N GLY A 209 5.84 -23.60 -10.89
CA GLY A 209 5.36 -24.57 -9.91
C GLY A 209 3.84 -24.72 -9.90
N VAL A 210 3.36 -25.89 -9.48
CA VAL A 210 1.93 -26.19 -9.33
C VAL A 210 1.22 -25.18 -8.41
N GLU A 211 1.87 -24.75 -7.33
CA GLU A 211 1.33 -23.74 -6.41
C GLU A 211 1.17 -22.36 -7.07
N ALA A 212 2.09 -21.97 -7.96
CA ALA A 212 1.99 -20.71 -8.71
C ALA A 212 0.76 -20.73 -9.62
N GLN A 213 0.58 -21.85 -10.34
CA GLN A 213 -0.58 -22.04 -11.21
C GLN A 213 -1.89 -22.02 -10.42
N ARG A 214 -1.99 -22.82 -9.34
CA ARG A 214 -3.18 -22.87 -8.47
C ARG A 214 -3.51 -21.50 -7.88
N THR A 215 -2.50 -20.79 -7.38
CA THR A 215 -2.68 -19.43 -6.84
C THR A 215 -3.18 -18.46 -7.91
N ALA A 216 -2.59 -18.49 -9.11
CA ALA A 216 -3.01 -17.62 -10.20
C ALA A 216 -4.42 -17.93 -10.69
N GLU A 217 -4.80 -19.21 -10.79
CA GLU A 217 -6.16 -19.65 -11.15
C GLU A 217 -7.19 -19.16 -10.14
N LEU A 218 -6.92 -19.33 -8.84
CA LEU A 218 -7.80 -18.84 -7.78
C LEU A 218 -7.96 -17.31 -7.83
N LEU A 219 -6.86 -16.56 -7.94
CA LEU A 219 -6.91 -15.10 -7.98
C LEU A 219 -7.68 -14.58 -9.19
N ARG A 220 -7.59 -15.24 -10.35
CA ARG A 220 -8.41 -14.92 -11.53
C ARG A 220 -9.90 -15.17 -11.28
N ALA A 221 -10.24 -16.29 -10.62
CA ALA A 221 -11.63 -16.59 -10.27
C ALA A 221 -12.21 -15.52 -9.33
N ILE A 222 -11.49 -15.19 -8.25
CA ILE A 222 -11.91 -14.14 -7.30
C ILE A 222 -12.06 -12.79 -8.01
N ALA A 223 -11.13 -12.42 -8.90
CA ALA A 223 -11.22 -11.15 -9.62
C ALA A 223 -12.42 -11.10 -10.58
N ALA A 224 -12.80 -12.22 -11.21
CA ALA A 224 -13.96 -12.29 -12.09
C ALA A 224 -15.29 -12.14 -11.32
N ASP A 225 -15.38 -12.70 -10.11
CA ASP A 225 -16.56 -12.61 -9.24
C ASP A 225 -16.86 -11.17 -8.76
N ASN A 226 -15.88 -10.26 -8.83
CA ASN A 226 -15.98 -8.88 -8.35
C ASN A 226 -16.27 -7.85 -9.48
N VAL A 227 -16.54 -8.31 -10.71
CA VAL A 227 -16.74 -7.44 -11.89
C VAL A 227 -18.23 -7.25 -12.25
N ASP A 228 -19.15 -7.82 -11.46
CA ASP A 228 -20.60 -7.57 -11.54
C ASP A 228 -21.06 -6.47 -10.56
#